data_AF-A0A7W0MUW5-F1
#
_entry.id   AF-A0A7W0MUW5-F1
#
_cell.length_a   1.000
_cell.length_b   1.000
_cell.length_c   1.000
_cell.angle_alpha   90.00
_cell.angle_beta   90.00
_cell.angle_gamma   90.00
#
_symmetry.space_group_name_H-M   'P 1'
#
loop_
_entity.id
_entity.type
_entity.pdbx_description
1 polymer ?
#
loop_
_entity_poly.entity_id
_entity_poly.type
_entity_poly.pdbx_seq_one_letter_code
_entity_poly.pdbx_strand_id
1 'polypeptide(L)'
;MPASDPLDVDAGEQLELTLGPLYVVVIDDRVSGPLTGRPPRRYRSPPQPLEDARCLAALLLDRSAPIADDGPWWRPLPGGQRHVAIVAAPVGPIG
;
A
#
# COMPACT_ATOMS: atom_id res chain seq x y z
N MET A 1 -10.07 -33.18 -16.10
CA MET A 1 -9.66 -32.97 -14.71
C MET A 1 -8.28 -32.33 -14.74
N PRO A 2 -8.12 -31.00 -14.75
CA PRO A 2 -6.80 -30.42 -14.63
C PRO A 2 -6.33 -30.57 -13.18
N ALA A 3 -5.12 -31.11 -13.02
CA ALA A 3 -4.45 -31.26 -11.74
C ALA A 3 -4.18 -29.88 -11.14
N SER A 4 -4.56 -29.69 -9.88
CA SER A 4 -4.16 -28.53 -9.09
C SER A 4 -2.64 -28.53 -8.96
N ASP A 5 -2.01 -27.46 -9.44
CA ASP A 5 -0.57 -27.22 -9.35
C ASP A 5 -0.20 -26.82 -7.91
N PRO A 6 0.68 -27.56 -7.20
CA PRO A 6 1.00 -27.32 -5.79
C PRO A 6 2.07 -26.23 -5.55
N LEU A 7 2.46 -25.43 -6.55
CA LEU A 7 3.68 -24.61 -6.46
C LEU A 7 3.52 -23.16 -5.96
N ASP A 8 2.31 -22.64 -5.74
CA ASP A 8 2.16 -21.22 -5.37
C ASP A 8 2.14 -20.92 -3.85
N VAL A 9 2.05 -21.96 -3.01
CA VAL A 9 1.94 -21.77 -1.54
C VAL A 9 3.29 -21.54 -0.87
N ASP A 10 4.38 -22.08 -1.42
CA ASP A 10 5.73 -22.04 -0.81
C ASP A 10 6.47 -20.73 -1.11
N ALA A 11 6.23 -20.12 -2.29
CA ALA A 11 6.94 -18.92 -2.72
C ALA A 11 6.66 -17.67 -1.86
N GLY A 12 5.43 -17.55 -1.34
CA GLY A 12 5.03 -16.43 -0.48
C GLY A 12 5.72 -16.45 0.89
N GLU A 13 5.78 -17.63 1.52
CA GLU A 13 6.45 -17.82 2.80
C GLU A 13 7.98 -17.69 2.69
N GLN A 14 8.56 -18.19 1.60
CA GLN A 14 10.01 -18.15 1.38
C GLN A 14 10.56 -16.73 1.10
N LEU A 15 9.74 -15.84 0.52
CA LEU A 15 10.06 -14.42 0.35
C LEU A 15 10.04 -13.65 1.68
N GLU A 16 9.08 -13.92 2.57
CA GLU A 16 9.06 -13.33 3.92
C GLU A 16 10.29 -13.70 4.74
N LEU A 17 10.74 -14.95 4.64
CA LEU A 17 11.92 -15.45 5.36
C LEU A 17 13.23 -14.80 4.88
N THR A 18 13.28 -14.29 3.64
CA THR A 18 14.48 -13.69 3.05
C THR A 18 14.49 -12.16 3.08
N LEU A 19 13.32 -11.51 3.12
CA LEU A 19 13.18 -10.05 3.06
C LEU A 19 12.70 -9.41 4.38
N GLY A 20 12.31 -10.22 5.37
CA GLY A 20 11.69 -9.74 6.60
C GLY A 20 10.21 -9.36 6.41
N PRO A 21 9.57 -8.75 7.42
CA PRO A 21 8.16 -8.38 7.32
C PRO A 21 7.94 -7.40 6.16
N LEU A 22 6.96 -7.70 5.33
CA LEU A 22 6.56 -6.84 4.22
C LEU A 22 5.39 -5.94 4.62
N TYR A 23 5.31 -4.79 3.96
CA TYR A 23 4.34 -3.75 4.24
C TYR A 23 3.68 -3.28 2.95
N VAL A 24 2.45 -2.80 3.08
CA VAL A 24 1.63 -2.27 1.98
C VAL A 24 1.25 -0.82 2.32
N VAL A 25 1.38 0.07 1.34
CA VAL A 25 0.87 1.43 1.42
C VAL A 25 -0.57 1.44 0.92
N VAL A 26 -1.50 1.83 1.80
CA VAL A 26 -2.93 1.96 1.48
C VAL A 26 -3.25 3.42 1.25
N ILE A 27 -3.88 3.71 0.11
CA ILE A 27 -4.29 5.05 -0.30
C ILE A 27 -5.82 5.08 -0.46
N ASP A 28 -6.48 6.06 0.13
CA ASP A 28 -7.89 6.40 -0.13
C ASP A 28 -7.98 7.88 -0.52
N ASP A 29 -8.18 8.15 -1.81
CA ASP A 29 -8.38 9.48 -2.36
C ASP A 29 -9.89 9.75 -2.42
N ARG A 30 -10.35 10.67 -1.56
CA ARG A 30 -11.72 11.15 -1.54
C ARG A 30 -11.79 12.52 -2.16
N VAL A 31 -12.17 12.56 -3.43
CA VAL A 31 -12.34 13.79 -4.20
C VAL A 31 -13.79 13.97 -4.64
N SER A 32 -14.24 15.21 -4.69
CA SER A 32 -15.54 15.58 -5.22
C SER A 32 -15.54 15.41 -6.74
N GLY A 33 -16.28 14.42 -7.23
CA GLY A 33 -16.44 14.15 -8.66
C GLY A 33 -16.92 15.36 -9.45
N PRO A 34 -17.94 16.11 -9.00
CA PRO A 34 -18.39 17.33 -9.68
C PRO A 34 -17.31 18.42 -9.83
N LEU A 35 -16.35 18.50 -8.91
CA LEU A 35 -15.29 19.51 -8.93
C LEU A 35 -14.04 19.06 -9.70
N THR A 36 -13.76 17.76 -9.73
CA THR A 36 -12.51 17.23 -10.25
C THR A 36 -12.67 16.43 -11.54
N GLY A 37 -13.91 16.08 -11.90
CA GLY A 37 -14.22 15.13 -12.98
C GLY A 37 -13.73 13.70 -12.70
N ARG A 38 -13.25 13.40 -11.49
CA ARG A 38 -12.67 12.10 -11.13
C ARG A 38 -13.48 11.44 -10.00
N PRO A 39 -13.75 10.13 -10.08
CA PRO A 39 -14.32 9.41 -8.94
C PRO A 39 -13.28 9.28 -7.82
N PRO A 40 -13.72 9.05 -6.56
CA PRO A 40 -12.83 8.62 -5.50
C PRO A 40 -12.10 7.33 -5.90
N ARG A 41 -10.88 7.15 -5.40
CA ARG A 41 -10.03 6.00 -5.76
C ARG A 41 -9.37 5.42 -4.53
N ARG A 42 -9.28 4.09 -4.52
CA ARG A 42 -8.52 3.36 -3.51
C ARG A 42 -7.42 2.56 -4.20
N TYR A 43 -6.24 2.57 -3.60
CA TYR A 43 -5.09 1.81 -4.10
C TYR A 43 -4.35 1.15 -2.94
N ARG A 44 -3.73 0.01 -3.23
CA ARG A 44 -2.80 -0.70 -2.36
C ARG A 44 -1.54 -0.98 -3.17
N SER A 45 -0.37 -0.63 -2.65
CA SER A 45 0.90 -1.00 -3.27
C SER A 45 1.10 -2.52 -3.21
N PRO A 46 2.02 -3.07 -4.03
CA PRO A 46 2.60 -4.37 -3.76
C PRO A 46 3.25 -4.40 -2.35
N PRO A 47 3.37 -5.60 -1.73
CA PRO A 47 4.16 -5.79 -0.52
C PRO A 47 5.63 -5.42 -0.75
N GLN A 48 6.22 -4.66 0.19
CA GLN A 48 7.58 -4.14 0.08
C GLN A 48 8.21 -3.92 1.46
N PRO A 49 9.54 -3.79 1.58
CA PRO A 49 10.20 -3.46 2.84
C PRO A 49 9.67 -2.17 3.49
N LEU A 50 9.77 -2.07 4.81
CA LEU A 50 9.24 -0.91 5.57
C LEU A 50 9.85 0.43 5.12
N GLU A 51 11.15 0.44 4.81
CA GLU A 51 11.84 1.64 4.34
C GLU A 51 11.27 2.15 3.02
N ASP A 52 11.04 1.25 2.06
CA ASP A 52 10.41 1.59 0.79
C ASP A 52 8.96 2.05 0.97
N ALA A 53 8.22 1.43 1.89
CA ALA A 53 6.86 1.87 2.27
C ALA A 53 6.86 3.29 2.84
N ARG A 54 7.80 3.63 3.72
CA ARG A 54 7.96 4.99 4.28
C ARG A 54 8.37 6.00 3.22
N CYS A 55 9.27 5.62 2.32
CA CYS A 55 9.68 6.45 1.19
C CYS A 55 8.47 6.75 0.28
N LEU A 56 7.71 5.73 -0.11
CA LEU A 56 6.50 5.90 -0.91
C LEU A 56 5.45 6.76 -0.21
N ALA A 57 5.22 6.56 1.09
CA ALA A 57 4.31 7.38 1.88
C ALA A 57 4.75 8.87 1.89
N ALA A 58 6.04 9.14 2.06
CA ALA A 58 6.59 10.50 2.03
C ALA A 58 6.36 11.18 0.67
N LEU A 59 6.59 10.46 -0.44
CA LEU A 59 6.32 10.94 -1.79
C LEU A 59 4.83 11.26 -2.00
N LEU A 60 3.94 10.37 -1.57
CA LEU A 60 2.49 10.54 -1.73
C LEU A 60 1.92 11.69 -0.88
N LEU A 61 2.57 11.97 0.25
CA LEU A 61 2.26 13.05 1.18
C LEU A 61 3.01 14.35 0.88
N ASP A 62 3.88 14.36 -0.14
CA ASP A 62 4.67 15.53 -0.54
C ASP A 62 5.52 16.08 0.62
N ARG A 63 6.10 15.17 1.42
CA ARG A 63 6.98 15.49 2.55
C ARG A 63 8.44 15.38 2.15
N SER A 64 9.22 16.39 2.51
CA SER A 64 10.68 16.41 2.29
C SER A 64 11.48 15.65 3.35
N ALA A 65 10.88 15.38 4.52
CA ALA A 65 11.51 14.65 5.61
C ALA A 65 11.07 13.19 5.64
N PRO A 66 11.93 12.26 6.11
CA PRO A 66 11.55 10.88 6.35
C PRO A 66 10.37 10.79 7.31
N ILE A 67 9.46 9.87 7.01
CA ILE A 67 8.33 9.54 7.88
C ILE A 67 8.76 8.42 8.83
N ALA A 68 8.57 8.64 10.13
CA ALA A 68 9.00 7.70 11.17
C ALA A 68 7.87 6.79 11.68
N ASP A 69 6.62 7.24 11.59
CA ASP A 69 5.42 6.49 11.95
C ASP A 69 4.85 5.74 10.74
N ASP A 70 3.78 4.96 10.97
CA ASP A 70 3.11 4.17 9.93
C ASP A 70 1.73 4.76 9.55
N GLY A 71 1.42 5.94 10.10
CA GLY A 71 0.20 6.70 9.85
C GLY A 71 -0.95 6.26 10.75
N PRO A 72 -2.20 6.61 10.40
CA PRO A 72 -2.61 7.25 9.15
C PRO A 72 -2.26 8.74 9.04
N TRP A 73 -2.08 9.21 7.81
CA TRP A 73 -1.90 10.62 7.49
C TRP A 73 -2.91 11.13 6.47
N TRP A 74 -3.12 12.43 6.50
CA TRP A 74 -4.02 13.15 5.61
C TRP A 74 -3.26 14.26 4.87
N ARG A 75 -3.53 14.39 3.57
CA ARG A 75 -3.04 15.49 2.72
C ARG A 75 -4.19 16.08 1.91
N PRO A 76 -4.34 17.42 1.85
CA PRO A 76 -5.28 18.05 0.94
C PRO A 76 -4.99 17.72 -0.54
N LEU A 77 -6.03 17.46 -1.31
CA LEU A 77 -5.99 17.38 -2.77
C LEU A 77 -6.93 18.45 -3.35
N PRO A 78 -6.73 18.90 -4.60
CA PRO A 78 -7.73 19.69 -5.29
C PRO A 78 -9.09 18.96 -5.28
N GLY A 79 -10.09 19.59 -4.65
CA GLY A 79 -11.43 19.03 -4.53
C GLY A 79 -11.60 17.92 -3.50
N GLY A 80 -10.65 17.70 -2.58
CA GLY A 80 -10.80 16.69 -1.53
C GLY A 80 -9.57 16.41 -0.68
N GLN A 81 -9.38 15.14 -0.31
CA GLN A 81 -8.31 14.70 0.59
C GLN A 81 -7.77 13.33 0.20
N ARG A 82 -6.46 13.15 0.39
CA ARG A 82 -5.75 11.87 0.33
C ARG A 82 -5.50 11.35 1.73
N HIS A 83 -5.85 10.10 1.96
CA HIS A 83 -5.47 9.32 3.12
C HIS A 83 -4.37 8.34 2.75
N VAL A 84 -3.31 8.27 3.56
CA VAL A 84 -2.21 7.30 3.38
C VAL A 84 -1.96 6.61 4.72
N ALA A 85 -1.80 5.29 4.70
CA ALA A 85 -1.36 4.50 5.84
C ALA A 85 -0.45 3.36 5.38
N ILE A 86 0.49 2.97 6.24
CA ILE A 86 1.31 1.78 6.07
C ILE A 86 0.70 0.68 6.93
N VAL A 87 0.52 -0.50 6.36
CA VAL A 87 0.03 -1.68 7.08
C VAL A 87 0.94 -2.87 6.81
N ALA A 88 1.07 -3.78 7.78
CA ALA A 88 1.73 -5.05 7.52
C ALA A 88 0.98 -5.78 6.38
N ALA A 89 1.73 -6.36 5.45
CA ALA A 89 1.17 -7.24 4.45
C ALA A 89 0.50 -8.43 5.17
N PRO A 90 -0.69 -8.87 4.74
CA PRO A 90 -1.29 -10.06 5.32
C PRO A 90 -0.39 -11.27 5.02
N VAL A 91 0.01 -11.98 6.07
CA VAL A 91 0.69 -13.28 5.96
C VAL A 91 -0.37 -14.30 5.56
N GLY A 92 -0.48 -14.62 4.26
CA GLY A 92 -1.44 -15.59 3.78
C GLY A 92 -1.47 -15.71 2.25
N PRO A 93 -1.80 -16.90 1.72
CA PRO A 93 -1.69 -17.15 0.29
C PRO A 93 -2.63 -16.22 -0.47
N ILE A 94 -2.12 -15.66 -1.56
CA ILE A 94 -2.90 -14.90 -2.53
C ILE A 94 -3.81 -15.93 -3.22
N GLY A 95 -5.07 -15.98 -2.80
CA GLY A 95 -6.08 -16.83 -3.42
C GLY A 95 -6.50 -16.34 -4.80
#